data_AF-A0A059AWC3-F1
#
_entry.id   AF-A0A059AWC3-F1
#
_cell.length_a   1.000
_cell.length_b   1.000
_cell.length_c   1.000
_cell.angle_alpha   90.00
_cell.angle_beta   90.00
_cell.angle_gamma   90.00
#
_symmetry.space_group_name_H-M   'P 1'
#
loop_
_entity.id
_entity.type
_entity.pdbx_description
1 polymer ?
#
loop_
_entity_poly.entity_id
_entity_poly.type
_entity_poly.pdbx_seq_one_letter_code
_entity_poly.pdbx_strand_id
1 'polypeptide(L)'
;MDEPTGTVLFTTVGRPYYGFDVFSLDLASRRERRLTDGLSINFNAQFASAGDDEDDDDPEAVVFVSERTGCPRVYLARSGFSQPEPLPSAPGSLFHDRPILRNGLLYFISAHERRQVGREIARLTPYGSVDYSPAVSQTGKFVAVASYGSRPWGGEFHALNTDIVVFRESDPTERVVVAEGGGWPTCIFRVEFEFPQDTDFSRFPLAPTRVTPPGVHCFTPAAMPGSNKIAVATRRRGKSYRHIEIFDAGS
;
A
#
# COMPACT_ATOMS: atom_id res chain seq x y z
N MET A 1 -40.35 16.25 -0.23
CA MET A 1 -39.01 16.61 -0.72
C MET A 1 -39.12 16.64 -2.22
N ASP A 2 -38.90 17.80 -2.82
CA ASP A 2 -38.96 17.94 -4.28
C ASP A 2 -37.78 17.20 -4.92
N GLU A 3 -38.04 16.47 -6.00
CA GLU A 3 -36.99 15.83 -6.78
C GLU A 3 -36.10 16.90 -7.43
N PRO A 4 -34.77 16.79 -7.32
CA PRO A 4 -33.88 17.75 -7.96
C PRO A 4 -34.05 17.66 -9.48
N THR A 5 -34.46 18.77 -10.10
CA THR A 5 -34.61 18.92 -11.55
C THR A 5 -33.51 19.82 -12.10
N GLY A 6 -32.80 19.38 -13.15
CA GLY A 6 -31.71 20.13 -13.77
C GLY A 6 -30.87 19.28 -14.74
N THR A 7 -29.95 19.92 -15.47
CA THR A 7 -29.04 19.25 -16.41
C THR A 7 -27.60 19.40 -15.92
N VAL A 8 -26.88 18.28 -15.76
CA VAL A 8 -25.45 18.28 -15.47
C VAL A 8 -24.68 18.16 -16.79
N LEU A 9 -23.91 19.18 -17.15
CA LEU A 9 -22.90 19.11 -18.21
C LEU A 9 -21.52 19.08 -17.58
N PHE A 10 -20.70 18.11 -17.95
CA PHE A 10 -19.29 18.06 -17.59
C PHE A 10 -18.47 17.66 -18.82
N THR A 11 -17.22 18.11 -18.86
CA THR A 11 -16.23 17.67 -19.84
C THR A 11 -15.04 17.10 -19.09
N THR A 12 -14.50 15.99 -19.56
CA THR A 12 -13.25 15.43 -19.04
C THR A 12 -12.20 15.60 -20.12
N VAL A 13 -11.12 16.30 -19.80
CA VAL A 13 -9.98 16.47 -20.71
C VAL A 13 -8.99 15.35 -20.40
N GLY A 14 -9.20 14.19 -21.01
CA GLY A 14 -8.30 13.03 -20.90
C GLY A 14 -7.50 12.84 -22.18
N ARG A 15 -6.23 12.45 -22.06
CA ARG A 15 -5.51 11.87 -23.21
C ARG A 15 -6.11 10.47 -23.47
N PRO A 16 -6.56 10.15 -24.70
CA PRO A 16 -7.20 8.86 -24.98
C PRO A 16 -6.25 7.66 -24.79
N TYR A 17 -4.94 7.90 -24.83
CA TYR A 17 -3.89 6.92 -24.60
C TYR A 17 -2.82 7.51 -23.68
N TYR A 18 -2.99 7.32 -22.38
CA TYR A 18 -2.00 7.67 -21.37
C TYR A 18 -2.05 6.58 -20.32
N GLY A 19 -1.14 5.61 -20.42
CA GLY A 19 -0.98 4.54 -19.44
C GLY A 19 0.47 4.51 -18.95
N PHE A 20 0.66 4.03 -17.73
CA PHE A 20 1.97 3.71 -17.19
C PHE A 20 2.23 2.22 -17.37
N ASP A 21 3.51 1.90 -17.57
CA ASP A 21 3.99 0.54 -17.55
C ASP A 21 5.03 0.35 -16.45
N VAL A 22 5.00 -0.83 -15.85
CA VAL A 22 6.00 -1.31 -14.91
C VAL A 22 6.94 -2.23 -15.66
N PHE A 23 8.23 -2.03 -15.48
CA PHE A 23 9.28 -2.83 -16.10
C PHE A 23 10.21 -3.39 -15.02
N SER A 24 10.70 -4.61 -15.23
CA SER A 24 11.88 -5.13 -14.54
C SER A 24 13.07 -5.08 -15.49
N LEU A 25 14.27 -4.88 -14.93
CA LEU A 25 15.53 -4.94 -15.68
C LEU A 25 16.48 -5.88 -14.95
N ASP A 26 16.82 -6.99 -15.58
CA ASP A 26 17.89 -7.85 -15.10
C ASP A 26 19.24 -7.16 -15.36
N LEU A 27 19.98 -6.83 -14.30
CA LEU A 27 21.19 -6.03 -14.40
C LEU A 27 22.38 -6.78 -15.00
N ALA A 28 22.41 -8.12 -14.87
CA ALA A 28 23.52 -8.94 -15.36
C ALA A 28 23.40 -9.18 -16.86
N SER A 29 22.23 -9.64 -17.31
CA SER A 29 21.89 -9.88 -18.71
C SER A 29 21.48 -8.62 -19.46
N ARG A 30 21.18 -7.52 -18.75
CA ARG A 30 20.63 -6.27 -19.31
C ARG A 30 19.29 -6.47 -20.03
N ARG A 31 18.58 -7.55 -19.70
CA ARG A 31 17.28 -7.86 -20.29
C ARG A 31 16.17 -7.12 -19.54
N GLU A 32 15.49 -6.24 -20.25
CA GLU A 32 14.28 -5.57 -19.76
C GLU A 32 13.05 -6.44 -20.04
N ARG A 33 12.10 -6.46 -19.11
CA ARG A 33 10.80 -7.10 -19.26
C ARG A 33 9.71 -6.13 -18.82
N ARG A 34 8.64 -6.06 -19.59
CA ARG A 34 7.45 -5.29 -19.24
C ARG A 34 6.51 -6.17 -18.42
N LEU A 35 6.14 -5.73 -17.22
CA LEU A 35 5.32 -6.48 -16.26
C LEU A 35 3.82 -6.14 -16.35
N THR A 36 3.48 -4.99 -16.94
CA THR A 36 2.09 -4.57 -17.17
C THR A 36 1.83 -4.38 -18.68
N ASP A 37 0.66 -3.87 -19.05
CA ASP A 37 0.17 -3.86 -20.44
C ASP A 37 -0.11 -2.46 -21.01
N GLY A 38 0.27 -1.40 -20.31
CA GLY A 38 0.18 -0.02 -20.77
C GLY A 38 -1.23 0.56 -20.77
N LEU A 39 -2.17 -0.13 -20.11
CA LEU A 39 -3.57 0.30 -20.02
C LEU A 39 -3.91 1.03 -18.72
N SER A 40 -3.16 0.78 -17.64
CA SER A 40 -3.43 1.42 -16.35
C SER A 40 -2.86 2.82 -16.28
N ILE A 41 -3.61 3.75 -15.70
CA ILE A 41 -3.13 5.10 -15.38
C ILE A 41 -2.57 5.19 -13.96
N ASN A 42 -2.71 4.13 -13.17
CA ASN A 42 -2.24 4.08 -11.79
C ASN A 42 -0.86 3.44 -11.69
N PHE A 43 0.05 4.16 -11.03
CA PHE A 43 1.33 3.62 -10.60
C PHE A 43 1.23 3.08 -9.18
N ASN A 44 0.70 1.85 -9.04
CA ASN A 44 0.53 1.21 -7.72
C ASN A 44 0.81 -0.29 -7.72
N ALA A 45 1.62 -0.77 -8.65
CA ALA A 45 2.04 -2.15 -8.69
C ALA A 45 2.94 -2.52 -7.51
N GLN A 46 2.74 -3.71 -6.97
CA GLN A 46 3.51 -4.32 -5.90
C GLN A 46 3.87 -5.73 -6.32
N PHE A 47 5.08 -6.20 -5.96
CA PHE A 47 5.43 -7.60 -6.16
C PHE A 47 4.48 -8.49 -5.36
N ALA A 48 3.90 -9.47 -6.03
CA ALA A 48 3.06 -10.47 -5.43
C ALA A 48 3.93 -11.60 -4.89
N SER A 49 3.62 -12.09 -3.69
CA SER A 49 4.01 -13.43 -3.25
C SER A 49 2.71 -14.22 -3.22
N ALA A 50 2.54 -15.02 -4.26
CA ALA A 50 1.28 -15.66 -4.61
C ALA A 50 1.26 -17.15 -4.28
N GLY A 51 2.41 -17.74 -3.92
CA GLY A 51 2.53 -19.13 -3.50
C GLY A 51 2.47 -19.32 -1.98
N ASP A 52 1.95 -20.48 -1.58
CA ASP A 52 2.08 -21.00 -0.20
C ASP A 52 3.45 -21.70 0.01
N ASP A 53 4.14 -22.05 -1.08
CA ASP A 53 5.47 -22.66 -1.13
C ASP A 53 6.48 -21.71 -1.82
N GLU A 54 7.67 -21.54 -1.22
CA GLU A 54 8.73 -20.66 -1.74
C GLU A 54 9.22 -21.02 -3.17
N ASP A 55 8.92 -22.23 -3.64
CA ASP A 55 9.37 -22.76 -4.94
C ASP A 55 8.41 -22.45 -6.11
N ASP A 56 7.20 -21.91 -5.87
CA ASP A 56 6.21 -21.57 -6.92
C ASP A 56 5.96 -20.05 -7.06
N ASP A 57 6.76 -19.23 -6.37
CA ASP A 57 6.65 -17.77 -6.47
C ASP A 57 7.32 -17.25 -7.76
N ASP A 58 6.51 -16.79 -8.71
CA ASP A 58 6.98 -16.02 -9.86
C ASP A 58 7.57 -14.69 -9.38
N PRO A 59 8.90 -14.49 -9.47
CA PRO A 59 9.57 -13.33 -8.88
C PRO A 59 9.22 -12.01 -9.58
N GLU A 60 8.57 -12.10 -10.75
CA GLU A 60 8.10 -10.94 -11.51
C GLU A 60 6.59 -10.73 -11.43
N ALA A 61 5.88 -11.56 -10.67
CA ALA A 61 4.46 -11.38 -10.46
C ALA A 61 4.20 -10.03 -9.78
N VAL A 62 3.29 -9.25 -10.35
CA VAL A 62 2.88 -7.96 -9.79
C VAL A 62 1.38 -7.85 -9.67
N VAL A 63 0.92 -7.39 -8.51
CA VAL A 63 -0.46 -7.02 -8.26
C VAL A 63 -0.61 -5.50 -8.37
N PHE A 64 -1.65 -5.02 -9.05
CA PHE A 64 -1.85 -3.59 -9.31
C PHE A 64 -3.33 -3.26 -9.52
N VAL A 65 -3.69 -1.98 -9.46
CA VAL A 65 -5.05 -1.50 -9.79
C VAL A 65 -5.07 -0.96 -11.20
N SER A 66 -6.16 -1.23 -11.93
CA SER A 66 -6.38 -0.70 -13.26
C SER A 66 -7.86 -0.41 -13.49
N GLU A 67 -8.13 0.66 -14.23
CA GLU A 67 -9.47 1.08 -14.66
C GLU A 67 -9.86 0.51 -16.02
N ARG A 68 -9.15 -0.49 -16.53
CA ARG A 68 -9.35 -1.07 -17.87
C ARG A 68 -10.78 -1.54 -18.17
N THR A 69 -11.59 -1.81 -17.14
CA THR A 69 -13.01 -2.17 -17.26
C THR A 69 -13.97 -0.99 -16.99
N GLY A 70 -13.48 0.25 -17.03
CA GLY A 70 -14.25 1.46 -16.73
C GLY A 70 -14.41 1.77 -15.24
N CYS A 71 -13.81 0.97 -14.35
CA CYS A 71 -13.77 1.21 -12.91
C CYS A 71 -12.48 0.59 -12.32
N PRO A 72 -11.91 1.17 -11.23
CA PRO A 72 -10.74 0.61 -10.57
C PRO A 72 -11.01 -0.82 -10.09
N ARG A 73 -10.15 -1.75 -10.50
CA ARG A 73 -10.15 -3.15 -10.04
C ARG A 73 -8.73 -3.64 -9.85
N VAL A 74 -8.58 -4.68 -9.05
CA VAL A 74 -7.29 -5.31 -8.78
C VAL A 74 -6.99 -6.38 -9.83
N TYR A 75 -5.75 -6.41 -10.31
CA TYR A 75 -5.25 -7.36 -11.30
C TYR A 75 -3.90 -7.94 -10.87
N LEU A 76 -3.63 -9.15 -11.31
CA LEU A 76 -2.36 -9.86 -11.13
C LEU A 76 -1.74 -10.13 -12.51
N ALA A 77 -0.54 -9.63 -12.76
CA ALA A 77 0.27 -10.03 -13.90
C ALA A 77 1.32 -11.04 -13.45
N ARG A 78 1.55 -12.06 -14.28
CA ARG A 78 2.53 -13.14 -14.08
C ARG A 78 3.31 -13.41 -15.36
N SER A 79 4.55 -13.84 -15.21
CA SER A 79 5.39 -14.39 -16.27
C SER A 79 4.66 -15.51 -17.00
N GLY A 80 4.71 -15.49 -18.34
CA GLY A 80 4.09 -16.52 -19.18
C GLY A 80 2.61 -16.30 -19.50
N PHE A 81 1.93 -15.36 -18.84
CA PHE A 81 0.56 -14.96 -19.17
C PHE A 81 0.54 -13.70 -20.04
N SER A 82 -0.30 -13.70 -21.08
CA SER A 82 -0.38 -12.58 -22.03
C SER A 82 -1.24 -11.42 -21.53
N GLN A 83 -2.10 -11.67 -20.55
CA GLN A 83 -3.00 -10.67 -19.97
C GLN A 83 -3.04 -10.80 -18.44
N PRO A 84 -3.15 -9.66 -17.72
CA PRO A 84 -3.36 -9.67 -16.28
C PRO A 84 -4.69 -10.33 -15.89
N GLU A 85 -4.64 -11.19 -14.90
CA GLU A 85 -5.79 -11.88 -14.30
C GLU A 85 -6.56 -10.92 -13.36
N PRO A 86 -7.90 -10.83 -13.45
CA PRO A 86 -8.68 -10.04 -12.50
C PRO A 86 -8.72 -10.73 -11.13
N LEU A 87 -8.36 -10.00 -10.08
CA LEU A 87 -8.49 -10.44 -8.70
C LEU A 87 -9.79 -9.92 -8.05
N PRO A 88 -10.21 -10.50 -6.91
CA PRO A 88 -11.34 -9.97 -6.14
C PRO A 88 -11.19 -8.48 -5.84
N SER A 89 -12.27 -7.72 -6.02
CA SER A 89 -12.35 -6.29 -5.71
C SER A 89 -13.64 -6.03 -4.95
N ALA A 90 -13.63 -5.12 -3.97
CA ALA A 90 -14.82 -4.75 -3.20
C ALA A 90 -15.98 -4.32 -4.14
N PRO A 91 -17.10 -5.07 -4.20
CA PRO A 91 -18.18 -4.77 -5.13
C PRO A 91 -18.85 -3.44 -4.81
N GLY A 92 -19.08 -2.61 -5.83
CA GLY A 92 -19.69 -1.29 -5.66
C GLY A 92 -18.75 -0.23 -5.07
N SER A 93 -17.52 -0.58 -4.68
CA SER A 93 -16.50 0.42 -4.38
C SER A 93 -16.08 1.14 -5.65
N LEU A 94 -16.08 2.47 -5.59
CA LEU A 94 -15.57 3.32 -6.69
C LEU A 94 -14.07 3.61 -6.56
N PHE A 95 -13.43 3.09 -5.51
CA PHE A 95 -12.04 3.35 -5.20
C PHE A 95 -11.34 2.08 -4.70
N HIS A 96 -10.18 1.79 -5.28
CA HIS A 96 -9.25 0.77 -4.81
C HIS A 96 -7.84 1.32 -4.92
N ASP A 97 -7.01 1.10 -3.91
CA ASP A 97 -5.60 1.51 -3.96
C ASP A 97 -4.73 0.58 -3.11
N ARG A 98 -3.41 0.65 -3.31
CA ARG A 98 -2.38 -0.10 -2.57
C ARG A 98 -2.70 -1.61 -2.46
N PRO A 99 -2.87 -2.33 -3.59
CA PRO A 99 -3.08 -3.76 -3.53
C PRO A 99 -1.80 -4.47 -3.07
N ILE A 100 -1.92 -5.42 -2.16
CA ILE A 100 -0.82 -6.24 -1.64
C ILE A 100 -1.31 -7.68 -1.64
N LEU A 101 -0.62 -8.55 -2.38
CA LEU A 101 -0.88 -9.99 -2.38
C LEU A 101 0.22 -10.69 -1.58
N ARG A 102 -0.16 -11.33 -0.48
CA ARG A 102 0.76 -11.98 0.47
C ARG A 102 0.11 -13.25 1.02
N ASN A 103 0.76 -14.41 0.86
CA ASN A 103 0.34 -15.70 1.42
C ASN A 103 -1.13 -16.03 1.04
N GLY A 104 -1.45 -15.91 -0.25
CA GLY A 104 -2.81 -16.12 -0.76
C GLY A 104 -3.86 -15.06 -0.36
N LEU A 105 -3.53 -14.11 0.52
CA LEU A 105 -4.42 -13.05 0.97
C LEU A 105 -4.18 -11.76 0.19
N LEU A 106 -5.27 -11.17 -0.31
CA LEU A 106 -5.26 -9.89 -1.00
C LEU A 106 -5.74 -8.76 -0.07
N TYR A 107 -4.85 -7.83 0.22
CA TYR A 107 -5.14 -6.60 0.96
C TYR A 107 -5.24 -5.43 -0.03
N PHE A 108 -6.20 -4.54 0.19
CA PHE A 108 -6.34 -3.31 -0.60
C PHE A 108 -7.12 -2.27 0.18
N ILE A 109 -6.91 -0.99 -0.14
CA ILE A 109 -7.73 0.11 0.35
C ILE A 109 -9.01 0.18 -0.48
N SER A 110 -10.14 0.48 0.15
CA SER A 110 -11.41 0.69 -0.54
C SER A 110 -12.24 1.75 0.20
N ALA A 111 -13.11 2.46 -0.53
CA ALA A 111 -14.14 3.33 0.05
C ALA A 111 -15.37 2.53 0.56
N HIS A 112 -15.35 1.20 0.46
CA HIS A 112 -16.45 0.34 0.85
C HIS A 112 -16.41 0.03 2.34
N GLU A 113 -17.46 0.44 3.06
CA GLU A 113 -17.53 0.30 4.51
C GLU A 113 -18.15 -1.03 4.97
N ARG A 114 -19.05 -1.61 4.16
CA ARG A 114 -19.84 -2.78 4.57
C ARG A 114 -19.02 -4.06 4.49
N ARG A 115 -19.21 -4.98 5.44
CA ARG A 115 -18.86 -6.40 5.23
C ARG A 115 -19.92 -7.00 4.31
N GLN A 116 -19.51 -7.59 3.19
CA GLN A 116 -20.43 -8.40 2.39
C GLN A 116 -20.37 -9.84 2.89
N VAL A 117 -21.53 -10.36 3.32
CA VAL A 117 -21.68 -11.78 3.65
C VAL A 117 -21.87 -12.53 2.34
N GLY A 118 -20.99 -13.47 2.03
CA GLY A 118 -21.10 -14.37 0.86
C GLY A 118 -20.05 -14.19 -0.25
N ARG A 119 -19.21 -13.14 -0.19
CA ARG A 119 -17.94 -13.05 -0.93
C ARG A 119 -16.81 -12.90 0.09
N GLU A 120 -15.67 -13.51 -0.17
CA GLU A 120 -14.46 -13.57 0.69
C GLU A 120 -13.77 -12.20 0.89
N ILE A 121 -14.52 -11.12 1.09
CA ILE A 121 -13.98 -9.77 1.30
C ILE A 121 -14.47 -9.27 2.65
N ALA A 122 -13.56 -9.20 3.61
CA ALA A 122 -13.80 -8.69 4.95
C ALA A 122 -13.07 -7.36 5.16
N ARG A 123 -13.76 -6.40 5.77
CA ARG A 123 -13.11 -5.20 6.31
C ARG A 123 -12.21 -5.63 7.47
N LEU A 124 -10.92 -5.33 7.33
CA LEU A 124 -9.90 -5.58 8.35
C LEU A 124 -9.92 -4.48 9.43
N THR A 125 -10.15 -3.22 9.06
CA THR A 125 -10.11 -2.09 9.98
C THR A 125 -11.40 -2.02 10.83
N PRO A 126 -11.35 -1.61 12.12
CA PRO A 126 -12.53 -1.40 12.94
C PRO A 126 -13.51 -0.39 12.33
N TYR A 127 -14.79 -0.54 12.65
CA TYR A 127 -15.79 0.46 12.31
C TYR A 127 -15.53 1.79 13.03
N GLY A 128 -15.85 2.90 12.37
CA GLY A 128 -15.65 4.24 12.91
C GLY A 128 -14.20 4.75 12.85
N SER A 129 -13.22 3.94 12.45
CA SER A 129 -11.86 4.39 12.17
C SER A 129 -11.59 4.52 10.67
N VAL A 130 -10.64 5.38 10.31
CA VAL A 130 -10.10 5.48 8.95
C VAL A 130 -8.60 5.25 9.01
N ASP A 131 -8.16 4.23 8.28
CA ASP A 131 -6.77 3.82 8.19
C ASP A 131 -6.29 3.96 6.74
N TYR A 132 -5.08 4.46 6.58
CA TYR A 132 -4.47 4.76 5.28
C TYR A 132 -3.15 4.03 5.11
N SER A 133 -2.76 3.85 3.84
CA SER A 133 -1.42 3.37 3.44
C SER A 133 -0.99 2.10 4.17
N PRO A 134 -1.74 0.99 4.06
CA PRO A 134 -1.41 -0.24 4.74
C PRO A 134 -0.07 -0.78 4.24
N ALA A 135 0.69 -1.38 5.15
CA ALA A 135 1.85 -2.20 4.87
C ALA A 135 1.70 -3.53 5.60
N VAL A 136 2.06 -4.63 4.95
CA VAL A 136 1.94 -5.99 5.47
C VAL A 136 3.33 -6.57 5.69
N SER A 137 3.58 -7.22 6.83
CA SER A 137 4.85 -7.88 7.11
C SER A 137 5.14 -9.00 6.10
N GLN A 138 6.42 -9.37 5.94
CA GLN A 138 6.79 -10.51 5.08
C GLN A 138 6.06 -11.80 5.47
N THR A 139 5.85 -12.01 6.78
CA THR A 139 5.10 -13.14 7.32
C THR A 139 3.59 -13.06 7.15
N GLY A 140 3.04 -11.93 6.68
CA GLY A 140 1.60 -11.66 6.64
C GLY A 140 0.93 -11.41 7.99
N LYS A 141 1.61 -11.68 9.11
CA LYS A 141 1.02 -11.66 10.47
C LYS A 141 0.71 -10.27 11.01
N PHE A 142 1.40 -9.24 10.53
CA PHE A 142 1.27 -7.89 11.05
C PHE A 142 0.92 -6.90 9.94
N VAL A 143 0.05 -5.96 10.28
CA VAL A 143 -0.37 -4.87 9.40
C VAL A 143 -0.06 -3.54 10.09
N ALA A 144 0.62 -2.66 9.37
CA ALA A 144 0.88 -1.28 9.80
C ALA A 144 0.03 -0.31 8.98
N VAL A 145 -0.54 0.70 9.62
CA VAL A 145 -1.38 1.72 8.98
C VAL A 145 -1.12 3.11 9.58
N ALA A 146 -1.39 4.15 8.79
CA ALA A 146 -1.57 5.50 9.32
C ALA A 146 -3.05 5.67 9.74
N SER A 147 -3.32 5.91 11.03
CA SER A 147 -4.67 5.90 11.59
C SER A 147 -5.00 7.19 12.34
N TYR A 148 -6.22 7.69 12.19
CA TYR A 148 -6.78 8.69 13.11
C TYR A 148 -7.29 8.06 14.43
N GLY A 149 -7.32 6.73 14.52
CA GLY A 149 -7.99 6.03 15.61
C GLY A 149 -9.48 6.37 15.63
N SER A 150 -9.97 6.81 16.79
CA SER A 150 -11.35 7.29 16.97
C SER A 150 -11.52 8.78 16.64
N ARG A 151 -10.45 9.49 16.28
CA ARG A 151 -10.50 10.92 15.99
C ARG A 151 -11.09 11.15 14.59
N PRO A 152 -11.95 12.17 14.40
CA PRO A 152 -12.35 12.58 13.07
C PRO A 152 -11.18 13.29 12.36
N TRP A 153 -11.23 13.33 11.02
CA TRP A 153 -10.34 14.20 10.25
C TRP A 153 -10.68 15.67 10.58
N GLY A 154 -9.67 16.45 10.98
CA GLY A 154 -9.84 17.85 11.38
C GLY A 154 -9.80 18.83 10.21
N GLY A 155 -9.76 18.33 8.97
CA GLY A 155 -9.61 19.16 7.76
C GLY A 155 -8.14 19.45 7.42
N GLU A 156 -7.19 18.68 7.96
CA GLU A 156 -5.78 18.87 7.69
C GLU A 156 -5.41 18.48 6.25
N PHE A 157 -4.71 19.37 5.54
CA PHE A 157 -4.18 19.11 4.20
C PHE A 157 -2.65 19.02 4.14
N HIS A 158 -1.97 19.76 5.03
CA HIS A 158 -0.51 19.89 4.99
C HIS A 158 0.22 18.90 5.88
N ALA A 159 -0.36 18.51 6.99
CA ALA A 159 0.18 17.54 7.94
C ALA A 159 -0.98 16.75 8.53
N LEU A 160 -1.07 15.46 8.21
CA LEU A 160 -2.15 14.61 8.71
C LEU A 160 -1.90 14.28 10.19
N ASN A 161 -2.95 14.39 11.01
CA ASN A 161 -2.88 14.08 12.45
C ASN A 161 -3.12 12.59 12.74
N THR A 162 -2.47 11.73 11.96
CA THR A 162 -2.53 10.28 12.11
C THR A 162 -1.32 9.74 12.87
N ASP A 163 -1.54 8.67 13.61
CA ASP A 163 -0.49 7.89 14.24
C ASP A 163 -0.14 6.68 13.35
N ILE A 164 1.06 6.13 13.51
CA ILE A 164 1.38 4.81 12.94
C ILE A 164 0.95 3.75 13.94
N VAL A 165 0.06 2.88 13.49
CA VAL A 165 -0.53 1.81 14.29
C VAL A 165 -0.17 0.46 13.67
N VAL A 166 0.19 -0.50 14.52
CA VAL A 166 0.45 -1.89 14.13
C VAL A 166 -0.49 -2.82 14.88
N PHE A 167 -1.02 -3.81 14.18
CA PHE A 167 -1.90 -4.84 14.75
C PHE A 167 -1.67 -6.19 14.08
N ARG A 168 -2.13 -7.27 14.73
CA ARG A 168 -2.14 -8.62 14.15
C ARG A 168 -3.25 -8.72 13.11
N GLU A 169 -2.95 -9.35 11.99
CA GLU A 169 -3.96 -9.62 10.96
C GLU A 169 -5.15 -10.41 11.55
N SER A 170 -4.85 -11.41 12.39
CA SER A 170 -5.84 -12.27 13.04
C SER A 170 -6.74 -11.55 14.06
N ASP A 171 -6.28 -10.42 14.62
CA ASP A 171 -7.03 -9.60 15.56
C ASP A 171 -6.71 -8.11 15.35
N PRO A 172 -7.44 -7.45 14.45
CA PRO A 172 -7.19 -6.05 14.10
C PRO A 172 -7.70 -5.04 15.14
N THR A 173 -8.31 -5.52 16.23
CA THR A 173 -8.82 -4.68 17.32
C THR A 173 -7.75 -4.39 18.37
N GLU A 174 -6.83 -5.34 18.59
CA GLU A 174 -5.64 -5.18 19.42
C GLU A 174 -4.57 -4.36 18.67
N ARG A 175 -4.56 -3.06 18.94
CA ARG A 175 -3.79 -2.06 18.20
C ARG A 175 -2.73 -1.42 19.08
N VAL A 176 -1.51 -1.31 18.53
CA VAL A 176 -0.42 -0.60 19.18
C VAL A 176 -0.02 0.62 18.37
N VAL A 177 -0.02 1.78 19.01
CA VAL A 177 0.58 3.01 18.46
C VAL A 177 2.09 2.87 18.57
N VAL A 178 2.76 2.78 17.42
CA VAL A 178 4.23 2.67 17.35
C VAL A 178 4.90 4.01 17.08
N ALA A 179 4.17 4.99 16.54
CA ALA A 179 4.65 6.37 16.41
C ALA A 179 3.48 7.36 16.43
N GLU A 180 3.49 8.27 17.40
CA GLU A 180 2.55 9.39 17.45
C GLU A 180 2.90 10.45 16.40
N GLY A 181 1.91 11.05 15.77
CA GLY A 181 2.14 12.12 14.78
C GLY A 181 2.90 11.66 13.52
N GLY A 182 2.75 10.39 13.15
CA GLY A 182 3.35 9.78 11.97
C GLY A 182 2.64 10.09 10.65
N GLY A 183 1.73 11.06 10.62
CA GLY A 183 0.98 11.39 9.41
C GLY A 183 1.77 12.14 8.36
N TRP A 184 1.28 12.08 7.12
CA TRP A 184 1.97 12.65 5.98
C TRP A 184 2.01 14.19 6.04
N PRO A 185 3.14 14.84 5.71
CA PRO A 185 4.46 14.27 5.49
C PRO A 185 5.22 14.04 6.81
N THR A 186 5.80 12.84 6.99
CA THR A 186 6.62 12.52 8.17
C THR A 186 7.98 11.95 7.79
N CYS A 187 8.81 11.64 8.79
CA CYS A 187 10.04 10.87 8.62
C CYS A 187 9.72 9.37 8.63
N ILE A 188 10.64 8.55 8.10
CA ILE A 188 10.46 7.10 8.12
C ILE A 188 10.98 6.57 9.45
N PHE A 189 10.16 5.74 10.06
CA PHE A 189 10.48 5.05 11.29
C PHE A 189 10.56 3.55 11.01
N ARG A 190 11.58 2.90 11.55
CA ARG A 190 11.66 1.44 11.67
C ARG A 190 11.19 1.07 13.06
N VAL A 191 10.40 0.01 13.12
CA VAL A 191 10.00 -0.65 14.35
C VAL A 191 10.40 -2.10 14.19
N GLU A 192 11.16 -2.61 15.16
CA GLU A 192 11.51 -4.03 15.22
C GLU A 192 10.49 -4.76 16.09
N PHE A 193 10.08 -5.93 15.63
CA PHE A 193 9.18 -6.81 16.37
C PHE A 193 9.92 -8.11 16.65
N GLU A 194 10.03 -8.51 17.91
CA GLU A 194 10.39 -9.88 18.24
C GLU A 194 9.15 -10.76 18.01
N PHE A 195 9.35 -11.84 17.25
CA PHE A 195 8.29 -12.73 16.73
C PHE A 195 8.00 -14.00 17.58
N PRO A 196 7.80 -13.98 18.91
CA PRO A 196 7.12 -15.11 19.56
C PRO A 196 5.64 -15.21 19.14
N GLN A 197 5.10 -16.42 19.01
CA GLN A 197 3.64 -16.63 18.83
C GLN A 197 2.83 -16.00 19.98
N ASP A 198 3.44 -15.91 21.17
CA ASP A 198 2.92 -15.27 22.37
C ASP A 198 3.55 -13.88 22.62
N THR A 199 3.83 -13.08 21.58
CA THR A 199 4.31 -11.70 21.82
C THR A 199 3.28 -10.96 22.67
N ASP A 200 3.68 -10.64 23.89
CA ASP A 200 2.91 -9.83 24.81
C ASP A 200 2.88 -8.40 24.26
N PHE A 201 1.72 -7.97 23.75
CA PHE A 201 1.53 -6.61 23.24
C PHE A 201 1.76 -5.53 24.31
N SER A 202 1.71 -5.89 25.60
CA SER A 202 2.02 -4.95 26.69
C SER A 202 3.51 -4.63 26.83
N ARG A 203 4.40 -5.39 26.16
CA ARG A 203 5.85 -5.11 26.07
C ARG A 203 6.25 -4.28 24.86
N PHE A 204 5.30 -3.81 24.03
CA PHE A 204 5.61 -2.78 23.05
C PHE A 204 5.98 -1.51 23.84
N PRO A 205 7.27 -1.14 23.87
CA PRO A 205 7.78 -0.34 22.77
C PRO A 205 9.28 -0.55 22.49
N LEU A 206 9.66 -0.70 21.22
CA LEU A 206 10.91 -0.07 20.79
C LEU A 206 10.51 1.28 20.22
N ALA A 207 10.94 2.35 20.89
CA ALA A 207 10.72 3.69 20.39
C ALA A 207 11.10 3.72 18.89
N PRO A 208 10.21 4.21 18.01
CA PRO A 208 10.41 4.14 16.58
C PRO A 208 11.76 4.78 16.22
N THR A 209 12.65 4.02 15.59
CA THR A 209 13.96 4.54 15.21
C THR A 209 13.82 5.26 13.87
N ARG A 210 14.13 6.56 13.86
CA ARG A 210 14.19 7.32 12.62
C ARG A 210 15.34 6.78 11.76
N VAL A 211 15.02 6.22 10.61
CA VAL A 211 16.01 5.61 9.70
C VAL A 211 16.54 6.57 8.65
N THR A 212 15.92 7.75 8.51
CA THR A 212 16.40 8.77 7.57
C THR A 212 17.37 9.72 8.27
N PRO A 213 18.40 10.26 7.59
CA PRO A 213 19.30 11.26 8.20
C PRO A 213 18.58 12.58 8.55
N PRO A 214 19.07 13.37 9.53
CA PRO A 214 18.49 14.69 9.84
C PRO A 214 18.35 15.57 8.60
N GLY A 215 17.23 16.28 8.47
CA GLY A 215 16.93 17.14 7.31
C GLY A 215 16.44 16.41 6.05
N VAL A 216 16.33 15.07 6.10
CA VAL A 216 15.74 14.26 5.01
C VAL A 216 14.28 13.95 5.35
N HIS A 217 13.36 14.68 4.73
CA HIS A 217 11.94 14.32 4.69
C HIS A 217 11.72 13.26 3.62
N CYS A 218 10.88 12.27 3.91
CA CYS A 218 10.68 11.15 3.00
C CYS A 218 9.22 11.00 2.64
N PHE A 219 9.01 10.58 1.40
CA PHE A 219 7.72 10.29 0.81
C PHE A 219 7.75 8.83 0.37
N THR A 220 6.63 8.13 0.57
CA THR A 220 6.40 6.78 0.02
C THR A 220 7.55 5.80 0.25
N PRO A 221 7.91 5.48 1.52
CA PRO A 221 8.88 4.43 1.80
C PRO A 221 8.41 3.08 1.25
N ALA A 222 9.36 2.28 0.78
CA ALA A 222 9.18 0.87 0.49
C ALA A 222 10.33 0.09 1.11
N ALA A 223 10.02 -0.89 1.96
CA ALA A 223 11.00 -1.83 2.45
C ALA A 223 11.37 -2.81 1.34
N MET A 224 12.66 -3.11 1.19
CA MET A 224 13.15 -4.10 0.24
C MET A 224 13.08 -5.49 0.88
N PRO A 225 12.24 -6.41 0.35
CA PRO A 225 12.11 -7.76 0.90
C PRO A 225 13.46 -8.48 1.00
N GLY A 226 13.62 -9.32 2.04
CA GLY A 226 14.86 -10.07 2.28
C GLY A 226 16.10 -9.23 2.61
N SER A 227 15.96 -7.93 2.87
CA SER A 227 17.07 -7.04 3.20
C SER A 227 16.72 -6.06 4.33
N ASN A 228 17.73 -5.39 4.89
CA ASN A 228 17.55 -4.27 5.81
C ASN A 228 17.47 -2.91 5.08
N LYS A 229 17.15 -2.88 3.78
CA LYS A 229 17.16 -1.65 2.98
C LYS A 229 15.77 -1.09 2.77
N ILE A 230 15.69 0.23 2.65
CA ILE A 230 14.47 0.95 2.31
C ILE A 230 14.72 1.85 1.10
N ALA A 231 13.78 1.89 0.17
CA ALA A 231 13.74 2.86 -0.92
C ALA A 231 12.77 3.98 -0.56
N VAL A 232 13.17 5.24 -0.78
CA VAL A 232 12.38 6.40 -0.35
C VAL A 232 12.43 7.47 -1.42
N ALA A 233 11.29 8.10 -1.71
CA ALA A 233 11.27 9.32 -2.49
C ALA A 233 11.64 10.49 -1.58
N THR A 234 12.65 11.27 -1.95
CA THR A 234 13.12 12.42 -1.15
C THR A 234 13.53 13.58 -2.04
N ARG A 235 13.78 14.74 -1.45
CA ARG A 235 14.33 15.92 -2.13
C ARG A 235 15.62 16.35 -1.44
N ARG A 236 16.75 16.15 -2.12
CA ARG A 236 18.06 16.62 -1.62
C ARG A 236 18.11 18.14 -1.52
N ARG A 237 18.81 18.64 -0.50
CA ARG A 237 19.05 20.09 -0.33
C ARG A 237 19.66 20.67 -1.60
N GLY A 238 19.10 21.78 -2.09
CA GLY A 238 19.58 22.47 -3.29
C GLY A 238 19.15 21.83 -4.62
N LYS A 239 18.28 20.81 -4.62
CA LYS A 239 17.70 20.23 -5.83
C LYS A 239 16.22 20.55 -5.94
N SER A 240 15.76 20.86 -7.16
CA SER A 240 14.35 21.18 -7.47
C SER A 240 13.51 19.96 -7.83
N TYR A 241 14.12 18.79 -7.97
CA TYR A 241 13.47 17.54 -8.35
C TYR A 241 13.61 16.48 -7.24
N ARG A 242 12.70 15.50 -7.23
CA ARG A 242 12.71 14.37 -6.31
C ARG A 242 13.68 13.28 -6.79
N HIS A 243 14.27 12.57 -5.85
CA HIS A 243 15.13 11.40 -6.07
C HIS A 243 14.49 10.19 -5.39
N ILE A 244 14.78 9.00 -5.91
CA ILE A 244 14.65 7.77 -5.14
C ILE A 244 16.02 7.48 -4.54
N GLU A 245 16.07 7.36 -3.21
CA GLU A 245 17.27 7.02 -2.47
C GLU A 245 17.07 5.71 -1.72
N ILE A 246 18.11 4.89 -1.66
CA ILE A 246 18.11 3.62 -0.93
C ILE A 246 18.94 3.82 0.33
N PHE A 247 18.33 3.66 1.49
CA PHE A 247 18.98 3.74 2.81
C PHE A 247 19.08 2.36 3.43
N ASP A 248 20.13 2.14 4.21
CA ASP A 248 20.19 1.03 5.15
C ASP A 248 19.36 1.42 6.39
N ALA A 249 18.41 0.57 6.76
CA ALA A 249 17.49 0.79 7.89
C ALA A 249 18.12 0.42 9.25
N GLY A 250 19.44 0.16 9.26
CA GLY A 250 20.20 -0.31 10.42
C GLY A 250 20.17 -1.84 10.53
N SER A 251 21.04 -2.38 11.36
CA SER A 251 20.93 -3.74 11.92
C SER A 251 19.98 -3.71 13.10
#